data_AF-A0AAD7UGA1-F1
#
_entry.id   AF-A0AAD7UGA1-F1
#
_cell.length_a   1.000
_cell.length_b   1.000
_cell.length_c   1.000
_cell.angle_alpha   90.00
_cell.angle_beta   90.00
_cell.angle_gamma   90.00
#
_symmetry.space_group_name_H-M   'P 1'
#
loop_
_entity.id
_entity.type
_entity.pdbx_description
1 polymer ?
#
loop_
_entity_poly.entity_id
_entity_poly.type
_entity_poly.pdbx_seq_one_letter_code
_entity_poly.pdbx_strand_id
1 'polypeptide(L)'
;MEQACADGDLEAVRALCDTGDLDRGLLAASAMGRVETVRWLVARGAKHARALYVATKANRLGVVKILAGSEDNGALFAAAAMGSLDLVRVLLSHGASPNTRPSPLDVAVARGHKDVATELLAHNADIRRDAQTNTASILYLVHMRGFLEGLPWLPFLPRLLAYLKPLLQEESRHKFKEVKEAESAVSSSSQMGGMAADDGVEVEERDPSLQTLSAVASTFREDSDASRKEMLRERNREHARLSRQRKRQRLEQLQTENESLSRDCKVARDECSRLRDMLDRCDHENARLRAWIDSILRAHTYHHRPY
;
A
#
# COMPACT_ATOMS: atom_id res chain seq x y z
N MET A 1 -26.28 -20.43 17.44
CA MET A 1 -25.57 -19.19 17.82
C MET A 1 -25.41 -18.26 16.62
N GLU A 2 -24.66 -18.65 15.59
CA GLU A 2 -24.38 -17.80 14.41
C GLU A 2 -25.64 -17.23 13.73
N GLN A 3 -26.64 -18.08 13.44
CA GLN A 3 -27.89 -17.65 12.80
C GLN A 3 -28.67 -16.66 13.68
N ALA A 4 -28.81 -16.93 14.97
CA ALA A 4 -29.45 -16.01 15.92
C ALA A 4 -28.72 -14.65 15.98
N CYS A 5 -27.38 -14.66 15.93
CA CYS A 5 -26.57 -13.44 15.86
C CYS A 5 -26.79 -12.68 14.53
N ALA A 6 -26.93 -13.38 13.40
CA ALA A 6 -27.21 -12.78 12.10
C ALA A 6 -28.62 -12.16 12.04
N ASP A 7 -29.60 -12.84 12.62
CA ASP A 7 -31.00 -12.41 12.67
C ASP A 7 -31.21 -11.26 13.67
N GLY A 8 -30.32 -11.12 14.65
CA GLY A 8 -30.39 -10.08 15.67
C GLY A 8 -31.28 -10.47 16.85
N ASP A 9 -31.62 -11.75 16.99
CA ASP A 9 -32.44 -12.28 18.08
C ASP A 9 -31.59 -12.39 19.35
N LEU A 10 -31.60 -11.31 20.15
CA LEU A 10 -30.80 -11.21 21.36
C LEU A 10 -31.23 -12.23 22.44
N GLU A 11 -32.50 -12.62 22.46
CA GLU A 11 -33.01 -13.61 23.42
C GLU A 11 -32.46 -15.01 23.10
N ALA A 12 -32.51 -15.42 21.83
CA ALA A 12 -31.88 -16.66 21.39
C ALA A 12 -30.35 -16.65 21.58
N VAL A 13 -29.70 -15.50 21.33
CA VAL A 13 -28.24 -15.34 21.56
C VAL A 13 -27.88 -15.48 23.03
N ARG A 14 -28.69 -14.93 23.94
CA ARG A 14 -28.50 -15.06 25.39
C ARG A 14 -28.68 -16.51 25.85
N ALA A 15 -29.72 -17.19 25.36
CA ALA A 15 -29.99 -18.59 25.68
C ALA A 15 -28.88 -19.54 25.21
N LEU A 16 -28.18 -19.19 24.13
CA LEU A 16 -27.11 -20.00 23.53
C LEU A 16 -25.70 -19.63 24.02
N CYS A 17 -25.56 -18.73 25.02
CA CYS A 17 -24.25 -18.18 25.37
C CYS A 17 -23.29 -19.18 26.01
N ASP A 18 -23.81 -20.21 26.67
CA ASP A 18 -22.99 -21.20 27.37
C ASP A 18 -22.47 -22.32 26.45
N THR A 19 -23.00 -22.40 25.22
CA THR A 19 -22.68 -23.47 24.25
C THR A 19 -22.14 -22.94 22.92
N GLY A 20 -22.33 -21.65 22.63
CA GLY A 20 -22.02 -21.05 21.33
C GLY A 20 -20.65 -20.38 21.25
N ASP A 21 -20.02 -20.47 20.08
CA ASP A 21 -18.83 -19.70 19.73
C ASP A 21 -19.17 -18.20 19.57
N LEU A 22 -18.71 -17.39 20.53
CA LEU A 22 -18.95 -15.96 20.60
C LEU A 22 -18.25 -15.20 19.46
N ASP A 23 -17.09 -15.66 19.00
CA ASP A 23 -16.29 -14.96 17.98
C ASP A 23 -16.91 -15.12 16.59
N ARG A 24 -17.42 -16.32 16.28
CA ARG A 24 -18.23 -16.52 15.06
C ARG A 24 -19.57 -15.82 15.12
N GLY A 25 -20.21 -15.80 16.29
CA GLY A 25 -21.39 -14.98 16.52
C GLY A 25 -21.15 -13.50 16.24
N LEU A 26 -20.00 -12.98 16.68
CA LEU A 26 -19.61 -11.59 16.45
C LEU A 26 -19.40 -11.29 14.96
N LEU A 27 -18.77 -12.20 14.21
CA LEU A 27 -18.59 -12.06 12.77
C LEU A 27 -19.93 -11.97 12.03
N ALA A 28 -20.87 -12.86 12.34
CA ALA A 28 -22.20 -12.90 11.71
C ALA A 28 -23.03 -11.66 12.02
N ALA A 29 -23.09 -11.26 13.30
CA ALA A 29 -23.77 -10.04 13.74
C ALA A 29 -23.17 -8.78 13.09
N SER A 30 -21.84 -8.75 12.95
CA SER A 30 -21.12 -7.63 12.33
C SER A 30 -21.40 -7.49 10.84
N ALA A 31 -21.51 -8.61 10.11
CA ALA A 31 -21.88 -8.62 8.70
C ALA A 31 -23.31 -8.08 8.47
N MET A 32 -24.23 -8.47 9.35
CA MET A 32 -25.64 -8.08 9.26
C MET A 32 -25.94 -6.71 9.88
N GLY A 33 -24.97 -6.10 10.57
CA GLY A 33 -25.14 -4.76 11.15
C GLY A 33 -25.97 -4.76 12.45
N ARG A 34 -26.01 -5.88 13.18
CA ARG A 34 -26.82 -6.03 14.40
C ARG A 34 -26.12 -5.37 15.59
N VAL A 35 -26.33 -4.06 15.74
CA VAL A 35 -25.62 -3.22 16.73
C VAL A 35 -25.75 -3.74 18.16
N GLU A 36 -26.96 -4.07 18.61
CA GLU A 36 -27.19 -4.51 19.99
C GLU A 36 -26.61 -5.90 20.30
N THR A 37 -26.67 -6.84 19.36
CA THR A 37 -26.01 -8.14 19.54
C THR A 37 -24.50 -8.00 19.52
N VAL A 38 -23.93 -7.12 18.67
CA VAL A 38 -22.49 -6.81 18.67
C VAL A 38 -22.06 -6.21 20.00
N ARG A 39 -22.76 -5.20 20.54
CA ARG A 39 -22.42 -4.60 21.85
C ARG A 39 -22.38 -5.67 22.93
N TRP A 40 -23.40 -6.53 22.94
CA TRP A 40 -23.53 -7.57 23.94
C TRP A 40 -22.41 -8.62 23.83
N LEU A 41 -22.03 -9.03 22.61
CA LEU A 41 -20.93 -9.97 22.37
C LEU A 41 -19.57 -9.39 22.78
N VAL A 42 -19.30 -8.13 22.41
CA VAL A 42 -18.07 -7.40 22.78
C VAL A 42 -17.98 -7.23 24.30
N ALA A 43 -19.09 -6.92 24.97
CA ALA A 43 -19.14 -6.82 26.44
C ALA A 43 -18.80 -8.14 27.15
N ARG A 44 -19.02 -9.28 26.49
CA ARG A 44 -18.61 -10.62 26.96
C ARG A 44 -17.19 -11.01 26.55
N GLY A 45 -16.45 -10.11 25.90
CA GLY A 45 -15.06 -10.33 25.52
C GLY A 45 -14.87 -11.04 24.17
N ALA A 46 -15.90 -11.15 23.34
CA ALA A 46 -15.75 -11.65 21.98
C ALA A 46 -14.76 -10.75 21.20
N LYS A 47 -13.76 -11.36 20.57
CA LYS A 47 -12.73 -10.65 19.81
C LYS A 47 -12.54 -11.34 18.48
N HIS A 48 -12.78 -10.62 17.39
CA HIS A 48 -12.57 -11.18 16.07
C HIS A 48 -11.91 -10.15 15.15
N ALA A 49 -10.64 -10.37 14.81
CA ALA A 49 -9.83 -9.48 13.97
C ALA A 49 -10.50 -9.15 12.62
N ARG A 50 -11.32 -10.07 12.10
CA ARG A 50 -12.07 -9.87 10.84
C ARG A 50 -13.45 -9.24 10.99
N ALA A 51 -13.99 -9.08 12.20
CA ALA A 51 -15.34 -8.54 12.40
C ALA A 51 -15.43 -7.08 11.96
N LEU A 52 -14.43 -6.26 12.32
CA LEU A 52 -14.34 -4.87 11.88
C LEU A 52 -14.23 -4.78 10.35
N TYR A 53 -13.34 -5.57 9.73
CA TYR A 53 -13.21 -5.61 8.27
C TYR A 53 -14.53 -5.96 7.56
N VAL A 54 -15.25 -6.98 8.03
CA VAL A 54 -16.52 -7.39 7.43
C VAL A 54 -17.62 -6.34 7.64
N ALA A 55 -17.69 -5.73 8.83
CA ALA A 55 -18.61 -4.61 9.09
C ALA A 55 -18.34 -3.43 8.15
N THR A 56 -17.07 -3.08 7.94
CA THR A 56 -16.66 -2.01 7.02
C THR A 56 -17.03 -2.34 5.58
N LYS A 57 -16.74 -3.56 5.10
CA LYS A 57 -17.10 -4.00 3.75
C LYS A 57 -18.61 -3.99 3.52
N ALA A 58 -19.40 -4.31 4.55
CA ALA A 58 -20.85 -4.27 4.53
C ALA A 58 -21.43 -2.87 4.83
N ASN A 59 -20.59 -1.84 4.95
CA ASN A 59 -20.96 -0.45 5.25
C ASN A 59 -21.80 -0.29 6.53
N ARG A 60 -21.45 -1.02 7.60
CA ARG A 60 -22.19 -1.02 8.87
C ARG A 60 -21.61 0.00 9.85
N LEU A 61 -21.85 1.29 9.61
CA LEU A 61 -21.30 2.40 10.42
C LEU A 61 -21.52 2.23 11.93
N GLY A 62 -22.71 1.84 12.36
CA GLY A 62 -23.04 1.66 13.78
C GLY A 62 -22.22 0.56 14.46
N VAL A 63 -21.93 -0.51 13.74
CA VAL A 63 -21.07 -1.61 14.22
C VAL A 63 -19.60 -1.21 14.20
N VAL A 64 -19.15 -0.53 13.15
CA VAL A 64 -17.77 -0.03 13.02
C VAL A 64 -17.42 0.90 14.18
N LYS A 65 -18.33 1.78 14.60
CA LYS A 65 -18.13 2.65 15.79
C LYS A 65 -17.92 1.88 17.10
N ILE A 66 -18.50 0.68 17.22
CA ILE A 66 -18.34 -0.16 18.42
C ILE A 66 -17.01 -0.93 18.36
N LEU A 67 -16.65 -1.43 17.19
CA LEU A 67 -15.48 -2.31 17.00
C LEU A 67 -14.18 -1.56 16.74
N ALA A 68 -14.22 -0.29 16.34
CA ALA A 68 -13.03 0.52 16.11
C ALA A 68 -12.30 0.76 17.43
N GLY A 69 -11.20 0.03 17.67
CA GLY A 69 -10.45 0.11 18.92
C GLY A 69 -9.00 -0.34 18.87
N SER A 70 -8.51 -0.88 17.76
CA SER A 70 -7.11 -1.32 17.63
C SER A 70 -6.71 -1.39 16.17
N GLU A 71 -5.72 -0.57 15.77
CA GLU A 71 -4.76 -0.72 14.64
C GLU A 71 -5.17 -1.52 13.38
N ASP A 72 -6.45 -1.58 13.03
CA ASP A 72 -6.96 -2.46 11.97
C ASP A 72 -6.82 -1.80 10.60
N ASN A 73 -5.58 -1.85 10.12
CA ASN A 73 -5.10 -1.30 8.86
C ASN A 73 -5.92 -1.79 7.64
N GLY A 74 -6.47 -3.01 7.71
CA GLY A 74 -7.31 -3.58 6.65
C GLY A 74 -8.69 -2.93 6.53
N ALA A 75 -9.25 -2.41 7.63
CA ALA A 75 -10.54 -1.75 7.63
C ALA A 75 -10.45 -0.38 6.94
N LEU A 76 -9.41 0.40 7.23
CA LEU A 76 -9.22 1.72 6.59
C LEU A 76 -9.03 1.59 5.08
N PHE A 77 -8.26 0.59 4.63
CA PHE A 77 -8.11 0.30 3.20
C PHE A 77 -9.46 -0.03 2.53
N ALA A 78 -10.30 -0.86 3.17
CA ALA A 78 -11.62 -1.20 2.62
C ALA A 78 -12.55 0.02 2.54
N ALA A 79 -12.60 0.84 3.59
CA ALA A 79 -13.37 2.09 3.61
C ALA A 79 -12.89 3.05 2.51
N ALA A 80 -11.58 3.17 2.34
CA ALA A 80 -10.98 4.02 1.31
C ALA A 80 -11.27 3.51 -0.11
N ALA A 81 -11.23 2.20 -0.33
CA ALA A 81 -11.59 1.59 -1.61
C ALA A 81 -13.08 1.80 -1.95
N MET A 82 -13.95 1.80 -0.94
CA MET A 82 -15.39 2.01 -1.12
C MET A 82 -15.77 3.49 -1.32
N GLY A 83 -14.89 4.43 -0.98
CA GLY A 83 -15.21 5.85 -1.02
C GLY A 83 -16.08 6.30 0.16
N SER A 84 -16.11 5.54 1.26
CA SER A 84 -16.99 5.82 2.39
C SER A 84 -16.33 6.78 3.37
N LEU A 85 -16.51 8.08 3.15
CA LEU A 85 -15.93 9.14 3.99
C LEU A 85 -16.25 8.99 5.48
N ASP A 86 -17.50 8.65 5.82
CA ASP A 86 -17.92 8.49 7.23
C ASP A 86 -17.15 7.36 7.93
N LEU A 87 -16.92 6.25 7.23
CA LEU A 87 -16.13 5.13 7.77
C LEU A 87 -14.66 5.51 7.92
N VAL A 88 -14.10 6.23 6.95
CA VAL A 88 -12.72 6.71 7.00
C VAL A 88 -12.53 7.62 8.21
N ARG A 89 -13.43 8.59 8.43
CA ARG A 89 -13.39 9.49 9.60
C ARG A 89 -13.45 8.74 10.91
N VAL A 90 -14.40 7.81 11.05
CA VAL A 90 -14.51 7.00 12.28
C VAL A 90 -13.22 6.21 12.49
N LEU A 91 -12.73 5.48 11.49
CA LEU A 91 -11.53 4.65 11.64
C LEU A 91 -10.29 5.49 11.99
N LEU A 92 -10.10 6.65 11.36
CA LEU A 92 -9.00 7.57 11.66
C LEU A 92 -9.13 8.16 13.07
N SER A 93 -10.33 8.56 13.50
CA SER A 93 -10.58 9.09 14.85
C SER A 93 -10.30 8.06 15.96
N HIS A 94 -10.41 6.77 15.62
CA HIS A 94 -10.09 5.65 16.51
C HIS A 94 -8.63 5.16 16.37
N GLY A 95 -7.77 5.93 15.71
CA GLY A 95 -6.31 5.68 15.66
C GLY A 95 -5.84 4.76 14.54
N ALA A 96 -6.66 4.48 13.52
CA ALA A 96 -6.18 3.74 12.35
C ALA A 96 -5.07 4.52 11.63
N SER A 97 -3.97 3.85 11.27
CA SER A 97 -2.88 4.50 10.55
C SER A 97 -3.25 4.74 9.08
N PRO A 98 -3.09 5.97 8.55
CA PRO A 98 -3.31 6.24 7.13
C PRO A 98 -2.17 5.74 6.22
N ASN A 99 -1.05 5.32 6.81
CA ASN A 99 0.21 5.01 6.12
C ASN A 99 0.47 3.50 5.98
N THR A 100 -0.61 2.72 5.88
CA THR A 100 -0.57 1.26 5.87
C THR A 100 -0.28 0.70 4.49
N ARG A 101 0.07 -0.58 4.41
CA ARG A 101 0.18 -1.30 3.14
C ARG A 101 -0.85 -2.44 3.08
N PRO A 102 -1.64 -2.55 2.00
CA PRO A 102 -1.73 -1.63 0.86
C PRO A 102 -2.23 -0.22 1.24
N SER A 103 -1.79 0.81 0.50
CA SER A 103 -2.01 2.23 0.81
C SER A 103 -3.49 2.63 0.65
N PRO A 104 -4.14 3.11 1.73
CA PRO A 104 -5.51 3.64 1.65
C PRO A 104 -5.61 4.85 0.73
N LEU A 105 -4.58 5.70 0.71
CA LEU A 105 -4.52 6.87 -0.16
C LEU A 105 -4.46 6.46 -1.63
N ASP A 106 -3.62 5.48 -1.98
CA ASP A 106 -3.48 5.04 -3.37
C ASP A 106 -4.78 4.45 -3.91
N VAL A 107 -5.49 3.63 -3.11
CA VAL A 107 -6.75 3.05 -3.57
C VAL A 107 -7.87 4.09 -3.67
N ALA A 108 -7.91 5.08 -2.78
CA ALA A 108 -8.86 6.19 -2.86
C ALA A 108 -8.61 7.02 -4.13
N VAL A 109 -7.35 7.34 -4.40
CA VAL A 109 -6.94 8.10 -5.59
C VAL A 109 -7.19 7.32 -6.87
N ALA A 110 -6.78 6.05 -6.93
CA ALA A 110 -6.99 5.18 -8.10
C ALA A 110 -8.47 4.99 -8.46
N ARG A 111 -9.37 5.09 -7.46
CA ARG A 111 -10.82 5.02 -7.65
C ARG A 111 -11.52 6.37 -7.79
N GLY A 112 -10.78 7.48 -7.68
CA GLY A 112 -11.31 8.84 -7.85
C GLY A 112 -12.08 9.41 -6.65
N HIS A 113 -11.92 8.81 -5.46
CA HIS A 113 -12.62 9.23 -4.23
C HIS A 113 -11.94 10.45 -3.60
N LYS A 114 -12.31 11.63 -4.09
CA LYS A 114 -11.66 12.91 -3.77
C LYS A 114 -11.76 13.27 -2.28
N ASP A 115 -12.97 13.20 -1.75
CA ASP A 115 -13.30 13.49 -0.35
C ASP A 115 -12.52 12.58 0.63
N VAL A 116 -12.44 11.29 0.32
CA VAL A 116 -11.65 10.33 1.08
C VAL A 116 -10.16 10.65 0.99
N ALA A 117 -9.65 10.94 -0.21
CA ALA A 117 -8.23 11.28 -0.38
C ALA A 117 -7.88 12.56 0.40
N THR A 118 -8.75 13.58 0.39
CA THR A 118 -8.55 14.79 1.19
C THR A 118 -8.51 14.51 2.68
N GLU A 119 -9.40 13.65 3.19
CA GLU A 119 -9.47 13.30 4.61
C GLU A 119 -8.23 12.52 5.07
N LEU A 120 -7.77 11.56 4.25
CA LEU A 120 -6.54 10.80 4.51
C LEU A 120 -5.30 11.71 4.53
N LEU A 121 -5.22 12.65 3.58
CA LEU A 121 -4.14 13.65 3.53
C LEU A 121 -4.16 14.59 4.74
N ALA A 122 -5.35 15.00 5.18
CA ALA A 122 -5.51 15.80 6.40
C ALA A 122 -4.98 15.08 7.65
N HIS A 123 -4.99 13.74 7.64
CA HIS A 123 -4.43 12.89 8.70
C HIS A 123 -2.98 12.45 8.41
N ASN A 124 -2.21 13.21 7.62
CA ASN A 124 -0.80 12.95 7.32
C ASN A 124 -0.54 11.63 6.56
N ALA A 125 -1.43 11.27 5.61
CA ALA A 125 -1.12 10.21 4.65
C ALA A 125 0.10 10.57 3.79
N ASP A 126 1.06 9.66 3.72
CA ASP A 126 2.32 9.78 3.00
C ASP A 126 2.08 9.68 1.49
N ILE A 127 2.37 10.77 0.81
CA ILE A 127 2.31 10.85 -0.65
C ILE A 127 3.49 10.11 -1.31
N ARG A 128 4.54 9.75 -0.55
CA ARG A 128 5.90 9.58 -1.10
C ARG A 128 6.64 8.26 -0.79
N ARG A 129 5.96 7.22 -0.31
CA ARG A 129 6.60 5.99 0.15
C ARG A 129 7.16 5.00 -0.89
N ASP A 130 6.81 5.05 -2.19
CA ASP A 130 7.26 4.02 -3.16
C ASP A 130 7.38 4.55 -4.61
N ALA A 131 8.53 4.36 -5.27
CA ALA A 131 8.81 4.89 -6.61
C ALA A 131 7.98 4.30 -7.78
N GLN A 132 7.24 3.19 -7.58
CA GLN A 132 6.45 2.56 -8.65
C GLN A 132 4.94 2.84 -8.60
N THR A 133 4.38 3.23 -7.46
CA THR A 133 2.93 3.47 -7.31
C THR A 133 2.59 4.94 -7.06
N ASN A 134 3.56 5.73 -6.57
CA ASN A 134 3.27 7.09 -6.11
C ASN A 134 3.29 8.14 -7.22
N THR A 135 3.94 7.88 -8.35
CA THR A 135 3.90 8.81 -9.49
C THR A 135 2.49 8.91 -10.05
N ALA A 136 1.75 7.79 -10.16
CA ALA A 136 0.38 7.78 -10.65
C ALA A 136 -0.61 8.49 -9.71
N SER A 137 -0.51 8.26 -8.40
CA SER A 137 -1.37 8.91 -7.39
C SER A 137 -1.14 10.43 -7.37
N ILE A 138 0.12 10.88 -7.37
CA ILE A 138 0.46 12.31 -7.41
C ILE A 138 0.05 12.96 -8.73
N LEU A 139 0.30 12.30 -9.86
CA LEU A 139 -0.06 12.82 -11.18
C LEU A 139 -1.57 12.92 -11.36
N TYR A 140 -2.36 11.98 -10.83
CA TYR A 140 -3.83 12.07 -10.85
C TYR A 140 -4.33 13.24 -10.00
N LEU A 141 -3.78 13.44 -8.80
CA LEU A 141 -4.12 14.58 -7.92
C LEU A 141 -3.80 15.93 -8.57
N VAL A 142 -2.72 16.00 -9.37
CA VAL A 142 -2.33 17.22 -10.13
C VAL A 142 -3.16 17.41 -11.40
N HIS A 143 -3.56 16.33 -12.08
CA HIS A 143 -4.35 16.39 -13.32
C HIS A 143 -5.83 16.70 -13.09
N MET A 144 -6.36 16.32 -11.93
CA MET A 144 -7.68 16.75 -11.47
C MET A 144 -7.61 18.23 -11.08
N ARG A 145 -7.59 19.12 -12.09
CA ARG A 145 -7.46 20.59 -12.01
C ARG A 145 -8.32 21.31 -10.95
N GLY A 146 -9.34 20.66 -10.38
CA GLY A 146 -10.19 21.16 -9.30
C GLY A 146 -9.87 20.63 -7.88
N PHE A 147 -8.83 19.80 -7.70
CA PHE A 147 -8.38 19.32 -6.38
C PHE A 147 -7.48 20.35 -5.65
N LEU A 148 -6.95 21.33 -6.40
CA LEU A 148 -5.93 22.26 -5.94
C LEU A 148 -6.48 23.53 -5.27
N GLU A 149 -7.78 23.81 -5.39
CA GLU A 149 -8.40 24.95 -4.72
C GLU A 149 -8.73 24.59 -3.27
N GLY A 150 -7.72 24.72 -2.38
CA GLY A 150 -7.94 24.73 -0.93
C GLY A 150 -7.07 23.80 -0.08
N LEU A 151 -6.09 23.09 -0.64
CA LEU A 151 -5.27 22.18 0.15
C LEU A 151 -4.03 22.84 0.78
N PRO A 152 -3.68 22.50 2.04
CA PRO A 152 -2.55 23.09 2.77
C PRO A 152 -1.15 22.88 2.16
N TRP A 153 -1.00 21.98 1.19
CA TRP A 153 0.29 21.62 0.56
C TRP A 153 0.62 22.41 -0.70
N LEU A 154 -0.21 23.41 -1.08
CA LEU A 154 0.04 24.38 -2.15
C LEU A 154 1.46 25.02 -2.12
N PRO A 155 2.09 25.29 -0.95
CA PRO A 155 3.47 25.80 -0.89
C PRO A 155 4.54 24.79 -1.35
N PHE A 156 4.24 23.48 -1.30
CA PHE A 156 5.16 22.41 -1.70
C PHE A 156 5.04 22.05 -3.19
N LEU A 157 3.96 22.48 -3.85
CA LEU A 157 3.64 22.23 -5.25
C LEU A 157 4.75 22.63 -6.23
N PRO A 158 5.38 23.82 -6.12
CA PRO A 158 6.40 24.24 -7.09
C PRO A 158 7.65 23.36 -7.04
N ARG A 159 8.04 22.93 -5.83
CA ARG A 159 9.21 22.08 -5.59
C ARG A 159 8.95 20.63 -6.05
N LEU A 160 7.72 20.16 -5.85
CA LEU A 160 7.24 18.86 -6.32
C LEU A 160 7.13 18.82 -7.85
N LEU A 161 6.55 19.86 -8.47
CA LEU A 161 6.47 20.01 -9.93
C LEU A 161 7.87 20.08 -10.56
N ALA A 162 8.84 20.76 -9.93
CA ALA A 162 10.22 20.79 -10.41
C ALA A 162 10.90 19.41 -10.35
N TYR A 163 10.63 18.63 -9.30
CA TYR A 163 11.13 17.25 -9.17
C TYR A 163 10.45 16.28 -10.16
N LEU A 164 9.16 16.48 -10.45
CA LEU A 164 8.38 15.64 -11.33
C LEU A 164 8.51 15.99 -12.82
N LYS A 165 8.92 17.22 -13.17
CA LYS A 165 9.11 17.65 -14.56
C LYS A 165 10.00 16.73 -15.41
N PRO A 166 11.17 16.26 -14.93
CA PRO A 166 11.98 15.28 -15.67
C PRO A 166 11.35 13.87 -15.71
N LEU A 167 10.73 13.42 -14.61
CA LEU A 167 10.04 12.12 -14.54
C LEU A 167 8.81 12.07 -15.47
N LEU A 168 8.11 13.20 -15.61
CA LEU A 168 7.02 13.40 -16.57
C LEU A 168 7.50 13.24 -18.02
N GLN A 169 8.72 13.65 -18.37
CA GLN A 169 9.25 13.49 -19.73
C GLN A 169 9.62 12.03 -20.06
N GLU A 170 10.03 11.23 -19.08
CA GLU A 170 10.37 9.81 -19.28
C GLU A 170 9.14 8.89 -19.25
N GLU A 171 8.24 9.04 -18.29
CA GLU A 171 7.05 8.17 -18.16
C GLU A 171 5.96 8.48 -19.20
N SER A 172 5.79 9.75 -19.59
CA SER A 172 4.84 10.09 -20.66
C SER A 172 5.30 9.57 -22.02
N ARG A 173 6.61 9.46 -22.29
CA ARG A 173 7.12 8.83 -23.53
C ARG A 173 6.77 7.36 -23.62
N HIS A 174 6.85 6.61 -22.52
CA HIS A 174 6.51 5.17 -22.53
C HIS A 174 5.00 4.94 -22.61
N LYS A 175 4.19 5.66 -21.82
CA LYS A 175 2.72 5.51 -21.84
C LYS A 175 2.06 6.12 -23.08
N PHE A 176 2.55 7.24 -23.64
CA PHE A 176 2.03 7.76 -24.92
C PHE A 176 2.38 6.85 -26.09
N LYS A 177 3.52 6.16 -26.05
CA LYS A 177 3.90 5.23 -27.12
C LYS A 177 2.99 4.00 -27.12
N GLU A 178 2.71 3.43 -25.95
CA GLU A 178 1.73 2.33 -25.79
C GLU A 178 0.30 2.76 -26.19
N VAL A 179 -0.12 3.98 -25.85
CA VAL A 179 -1.44 4.51 -26.24
C VAL A 179 -1.52 4.80 -27.75
N LYS A 180 -0.47 5.37 -28.37
CA LYS A 180 -0.44 5.58 -29.84
C LYS A 180 -0.40 4.27 -30.63
N GLU A 181 0.33 3.27 -30.14
CA GLU A 181 0.37 1.95 -30.74
C GLU A 181 -1.01 1.27 -30.64
N ALA A 182 -1.70 1.41 -29.50
CA ALA A 182 -3.08 0.96 -29.34
C ALA A 182 -4.10 1.72 -30.22
N GLU A 183 -3.97 3.04 -30.37
CA GLU A 183 -4.83 3.84 -31.26
C GLU A 183 -4.62 3.51 -32.75
N SER A 184 -3.37 3.28 -33.17
CA SER A 184 -3.08 2.85 -34.53
C SER A 184 -3.65 1.46 -34.85
N ALA A 185 -3.68 0.55 -33.87
CA ALA A 185 -4.31 -0.76 -34.00
C ALA A 185 -5.85 -0.66 -34.08
N VAL A 186 -6.46 0.31 -33.39
CA VAL A 186 -7.91 0.54 -33.41
C VAL A 186 -8.34 1.23 -34.72
N SER A 187 -7.59 2.22 -35.22
CA SER A 187 -7.86 2.86 -36.53
C SER A 187 -7.71 1.89 -37.71
N SER A 188 -6.84 0.88 -37.58
CA SER A 188 -6.71 -0.20 -38.57
C SER A 188 -7.94 -1.13 -38.60
N SER A 189 -8.70 -1.20 -37.50
CA SER A 189 -9.88 -2.07 -37.36
C SER A 189 -11.20 -1.37 -37.74
N SER A 190 -11.27 -0.04 -37.67
CA SER A 190 -12.49 0.73 -37.98
C SER A 190 -12.72 1.00 -39.47
N GLN A 191 -11.86 0.47 -40.36
CA GLN A 191 -11.96 0.66 -41.81
C GLN A 191 -12.56 -0.54 -42.57
N MET A 192 -13.08 -1.55 -41.85
CA MET A 192 -13.91 -2.62 -42.44
C MET A 192 -15.24 -2.73 -41.70
N GLY A 193 -16.31 -2.16 -42.26
CA GLY A 193 -17.68 -2.42 -41.83
C GLY A 193 -18.62 -1.23 -41.97
N GLY A 194 -18.92 -0.82 -43.20
CA GLY A 194 -19.99 0.15 -43.47
C GLY A 194 -21.04 -0.43 -44.44
N MET A 195 -22.31 -0.14 -44.11
CA MET A 195 -23.53 -0.17 -44.96
C MET A 195 -24.22 -1.55 -45.14
N ALA A 196 -25.54 -1.73 -45.03
CA ALA A 196 -26.69 -0.81 -45.02
C ALA A 196 -27.97 -1.40 -44.33
N ALA A 197 -28.92 -0.50 -43.99
CA ALA A 197 -30.41 -0.51 -44.12
C ALA A 197 -31.17 -1.84 -44.39
N ASP A 198 -32.46 -2.06 -44.11
CA ASP A 198 -33.61 -1.45 -43.39
C ASP A 198 -34.81 -2.44 -43.62
N ASP A 199 -35.89 -2.27 -42.87
CA ASP A 199 -37.26 -2.81 -43.07
C ASP A 199 -37.60 -4.29 -42.80
N GLY A 200 -38.79 -4.47 -42.19
CA GLY A 200 -39.25 -5.68 -41.52
C GLY A 200 -40.07 -6.69 -42.35
N VAL A 201 -40.89 -7.44 -41.60
CA VAL A 201 -41.87 -8.51 -41.94
C VAL A 201 -41.48 -9.87 -41.32
N GLU A 202 -42.37 -10.40 -40.47
CA GLU A 202 -42.37 -11.78 -39.97
C GLU A 202 -42.73 -12.77 -41.09
N VAL A 203 -41.94 -13.82 -41.30
CA VAL A 203 -42.42 -15.15 -41.74
C VAL A 203 -41.49 -16.22 -41.14
N GLU A 204 -42.09 -17.21 -40.47
CA GLU A 204 -41.44 -18.46 -40.07
C GLU A 204 -40.95 -19.24 -41.30
N GLU A 205 -39.67 -19.60 -41.34
CA GLU A 205 -39.23 -20.82 -42.02
C GLU A 205 -37.97 -21.39 -41.36
N ARG A 206 -38.05 -22.67 -40.96
CA ARG A 206 -36.97 -23.43 -40.33
C ARG A 206 -35.90 -23.76 -41.38
N ASP A 207 -34.81 -22.99 -41.38
CA ASP A 207 -33.69 -23.21 -42.30
C ASP A 207 -32.50 -23.95 -41.61
N PRO A 208 -32.01 -25.10 -42.13
CA PRO A 208 -30.89 -25.88 -41.56
C PRO A 208 -29.54 -25.14 -41.54
N SER A 209 -29.45 -23.98 -42.19
CA SER A 209 -28.31 -23.08 -42.28
C SER A 209 -28.01 -22.30 -40.98
N LEU A 210 -28.98 -22.21 -40.06
CA LEU A 210 -28.79 -21.53 -38.77
C LEU A 210 -28.04 -22.38 -37.73
N GLN A 211 -28.01 -23.70 -37.87
CA GLN A 211 -27.20 -24.59 -37.00
C GLN A 211 -25.71 -24.51 -37.34
N THR A 212 -25.36 -24.37 -38.62
CA THR A 212 -23.97 -24.18 -39.06
C THR A 212 -23.45 -22.79 -38.70
N LEU A 213 -24.28 -21.74 -38.78
CA LEU A 213 -23.90 -20.40 -38.31
C LEU A 213 -23.77 -20.30 -36.79
N SER A 214 -24.60 -21.01 -36.01
CA SER A 214 -24.42 -21.10 -34.55
C SER A 214 -23.13 -21.86 -34.17
N ALA A 215 -22.78 -22.92 -34.91
CA ALA A 215 -21.56 -23.69 -34.70
C ALA A 215 -20.29 -22.91 -35.10
N VAL A 216 -20.34 -22.14 -36.20
CA VAL A 216 -19.25 -21.26 -36.64
C VAL A 216 -19.13 -20.03 -35.72
N ALA A 217 -20.24 -19.52 -35.18
CA ALA A 217 -20.23 -18.43 -34.20
C ALA A 217 -19.77 -18.87 -32.80
N SER A 218 -19.93 -20.15 -32.44
CA SER A 218 -19.35 -20.72 -31.21
C SER A 218 -17.86 -20.97 -31.36
N THR A 219 -17.37 -21.46 -32.52
CA THR A 219 -15.93 -21.62 -32.74
C THR A 219 -15.21 -20.28 -32.83
N PHE A 220 -15.79 -19.25 -33.47
CA PHE A 220 -15.22 -17.90 -33.47
C PHE A 220 -15.19 -17.24 -32.07
N ARG A 221 -16.23 -17.47 -31.25
CA ARG A 221 -16.25 -17.00 -29.85
C ARG A 221 -15.24 -17.74 -28.98
N GLU A 222 -15.14 -19.06 -29.13
CA GLU A 222 -14.18 -19.89 -28.41
C GLU A 222 -12.72 -19.58 -28.80
N ASP A 223 -12.44 -19.32 -30.08
CA ASP A 223 -11.11 -18.89 -30.54
C ASP A 223 -10.75 -17.48 -30.04
N SER A 224 -11.73 -16.58 -29.95
CA SER A 224 -11.53 -15.24 -29.38
C SER A 224 -11.27 -15.28 -27.86
N ASP A 225 -11.96 -16.15 -27.13
CA ASP A 225 -11.79 -16.32 -25.69
C ASP A 225 -10.53 -17.12 -25.35
N ALA A 226 -10.16 -18.12 -26.16
CA ALA A 226 -8.92 -18.85 -26.05
C ALA A 226 -7.71 -17.94 -26.34
N SER A 227 -7.78 -17.14 -27.40
CA SER A 227 -6.74 -16.14 -27.73
C SER A 227 -6.62 -15.08 -26.63
N ARG A 228 -7.73 -14.60 -26.06
CA ARG A 228 -7.73 -13.65 -24.95
C ARG A 228 -7.17 -14.26 -23.66
N LYS A 229 -7.50 -15.51 -23.35
CA LYS A 229 -6.94 -16.25 -22.20
C LYS A 229 -5.43 -16.48 -22.38
N GLU A 230 -4.97 -16.79 -23.58
CA GLU A 230 -3.53 -16.98 -23.83
C GLU A 230 -2.77 -15.65 -23.75
N MET A 231 -3.32 -14.55 -24.27
CA MET A 231 -2.74 -13.21 -24.08
C MET A 231 -2.60 -12.83 -22.60
N LEU A 232 -3.62 -13.13 -21.77
CA LEU A 232 -3.56 -12.89 -20.33
C LEU A 232 -2.51 -13.79 -19.64
N ARG A 233 -2.35 -15.04 -20.08
CA ARG A 233 -1.30 -15.95 -19.59
C ARG A 233 0.09 -15.44 -19.97
N GLU A 234 0.27 -15.00 -21.21
CA GLU A 234 1.51 -14.41 -21.72
C GLU A 234 1.88 -13.17 -20.88
N ARG A 235 0.92 -12.25 -20.69
CA ARG A 235 1.11 -11.05 -19.86
C ARG A 235 1.45 -11.40 -18.40
N ASN A 236 0.82 -12.44 -17.84
CA ASN A 236 1.15 -12.92 -16.49
C ASN A 236 2.54 -13.55 -16.42
N ARG A 237 2.97 -14.30 -17.45
CA ARG A 237 4.33 -14.84 -17.57
C ARG A 237 5.36 -13.70 -17.65
N GLU A 238 5.10 -12.67 -18.45
CA GLU A 238 5.96 -11.49 -18.57
C GLU A 238 6.03 -10.70 -17.26
N HIS A 239 4.90 -10.44 -16.62
CA HIS A 239 4.88 -9.78 -15.33
C HIS A 239 5.68 -10.57 -14.28
N ALA A 240 5.57 -11.91 -14.28
CA ALA A 240 6.38 -12.76 -13.41
C ALA A 240 7.87 -12.71 -13.77
N ARG A 241 8.24 -12.65 -15.05
CA ARG A 241 9.64 -12.47 -15.51
C ARG A 241 10.22 -11.14 -15.07
N LEU A 242 9.51 -10.03 -15.31
CA LEU A 242 9.90 -8.68 -14.90
C LEU A 242 10.01 -8.56 -13.37
N SER A 243 9.08 -9.17 -12.62
CA SER A 243 9.15 -9.23 -11.17
C SER A 243 10.40 -9.97 -10.68
N ARG A 244 10.73 -11.12 -11.28
CA ARG A 244 11.97 -11.86 -10.97
C ARG A 244 13.23 -11.08 -11.35
N GLN A 245 13.22 -10.38 -12.48
CA GLN A 245 14.33 -9.54 -12.92
C GLN A 245 14.57 -8.37 -11.96
N ARG A 246 13.52 -7.66 -11.54
CA ARG A 246 13.61 -6.59 -10.53
C ARG A 246 14.14 -7.09 -9.19
N LYS A 247 13.66 -8.26 -8.73
CA LYS A 247 14.18 -8.90 -7.51
C LYS A 247 15.66 -9.26 -7.62
N ARG A 248 16.10 -9.78 -8.78
CA ARG A 248 17.53 -10.07 -9.05
C ARG A 248 18.38 -8.81 -9.07
N GLN A 249 17.98 -7.79 -9.82
CA GLN A 249 18.69 -6.51 -9.86
C GLN A 249 18.78 -5.86 -8.48
N ARG A 250 17.70 -5.93 -7.67
CA ARG A 250 17.73 -5.40 -6.30
C ARG A 250 18.67 -6.20 -5.41
N LEU A 251 18.72 -7.52 -5.57
CA LEU A 251 19.63 -8.38 -4.82
C LEU A 251 21.10 -8.10 -5.19
N GLU A 252 21.39 -7.93 -6.48
CA GLU A 252 22.72 -7.53 -6.97
C GLU A 252 23.13 -6.15 -6.43
N GLN A 253 22.24 -5.16 -6.46
CA GLN A 253 22.48 -3.84 -5.85
C GLN A 253 22.77 -3.94 -4.35
N LEU A 254 21.99 -4.73 -3.62
CA LEU A 254 22.22 -4.91 -2.18
C LEU A 254 23.53 -5.64 -1.90
N GLN A 255 23.95 -6.57 -2.76
CA GLN A 255 25.25 -7.23 -2.65
C GLN A 255 26.39 -6.24 -2.85
N THR A 256 26.33 -5.39 -3.88
CA THR A 256 27.37 -4.39 -4.14
C THR A 256 27.44 -3.32 -3.04
N GLU A 257 26.29 -2.86 -2.54
CA GLU A 257 26.20 -1.96 -1.39
C GLU A 257 26.78 -2.60 -0.11
N ASN A 258 26.47 -3.88 0.16
CA ASN A 258 26.99 -4.57 1.33
C ASN A 258 28.50 -4.78 1.25
N GLU A 259 29.02 -5.09 0.05
CA GLU A 259 30.46 -5.14 -0.19
C GLU A 259 31.13 -3.78 0.03
N SER A 260 30.54 -2.66 -0.44
CA SER A 260 31.11 -1.33 -0.21
C SER A 260 31.11 -0.98 1.28
N LEU A 261 29.99 -1.20 1.97
CA LEU A 261 29.88 -0.97 3.41
C LEU A 261 30.86 -1.82 4.22
N SER A 262 31.09 -3.07 3.79
CA SER A 262 32.08 -3.96 4.43
C SER A 262 33.51 -3.43 4.27
N ARG A 263 33.85 -2.89 3.08
CA ARG A 263 35.14 -2.20 2.86
C ARG A 263 35.26 -0.96 3.74
N ASP A 264 34.24 -0.12 3.80
CA ASP A 264 34.24 1.10 4.62
C ASP A 264 34.37 0.79 6.12
N CYS A 265 33.65 -0.23 6.60
CA CYS A 265 33.76 -0.71 7.97
C CYS A 265 35.17 -1.23 8.30
N LYS A 266 35.86 -1.84 7.32
CA LYS A 266 37.25 -2.27 7.50
C LYS A 266 38.19 -1.07 7.62
N VAL A 267 38.07 -0.09 6.72
CA VAL A 267 38.88 1.14 6.75
C VAL A 267 38.68 1.88 8.08
N ALA A 268 37.43 2.04 8.53
CA ALA A 268 37.13 2.68 9.80
C ALA A 268 37.73 1.92 11.00
N ARG A 269 37.70 0.58 10.98
CA ARG A 269 38.33 -0.26 12.02
C ARG A 269 39.85 -0.09 12.04
N ASP A 270 40.48 -0.09 10.88
CA ASP A 270 41.94 0.09 10.76
C ASP A 270 42.35 1.47 11.27
N GLU A 271 41.57 2.51 10.97
CA GLU A 271 41.82 3.87 11.45
C GLU A 271 41.62 4.00 12.97
N CYS A 272 40.56 3.38 13.51
CA CYS A 272 40.37 3.32 14.97
C CYS A 272 41.54 2.62 15.68
N SER A 273 42.10 1.57 15.08
CA SER A 273 43.28 0.89 15.62
C SER A 273 44.49 1.82 15.63
N ARG A 274 44.75 2.54 14.53
CA ARG A 274 45.86 3.50 14.44
C ARG A 274 45.74 4.62 15.47
N LEU A 275 44.55 5.20 15.62
CA LEU A 275 44.31 6.26 16.60
C LEU A 275 44.49 5.75 18.03
N ARG A 276 44.10 4.50 18.32
CA ARG A 276 44.33 3.88 19.62
C ARG A 276 45.82 3.70 19.89
N ASP A 277 46.58 3.19 18.93
CA ASP A 277 48.04 3.06 19.07
C ASP A 277 48.73 4.42 19.28
N MET A 278 48.22 5.48 18.63
CA MET A 278 48.70 6.84 18.85
C MET A 278 48.39 7.35 20.26
N LEU A 279 47.17 7.10 20.76
CA LEU A 279 46.76 7.47 22.10
C LEU A 279 47.63 6.76 23.15
N ASP A 280 47.83 5.45 22.99
CA ASP A 280 48.66 4.67 23.90
C ASP A 280 50.10 5.22 23.94
N ARG A 281 50.68 5.63 22.80
CA ARG A 281 52.01 6.28 22.77
C ARG A 281 52.02 7.59 23.56
N CYS A 282 51.01 8.44 23.36
CA CYS A 282 50.88 9.71 24.07
C CYS A 282 50.72 9.49 25.59
N ASP A 283 49.94 8.49 26.00
CA ASP A 283 49.76 8.16 27.41
C ASP A 283 51.04 7.63 28.06
N HIS A 284 51.82 6.82 27.35
CA HIS A 284 53.14 6.39 27.82
C HIS A 284 54.10 7.57 27.98
N GLU A 285 54.14 8.50 27.01
CA GLU A 285 54.97 9.71 27.12
C GLU A 285 54.53 10.60 28.28
N ASN A 286 53.21 10.82 28.43
CA ASN A 286 52.64 11.57 29.54
C ASN A 286 52.99 10.94 30.90
N ALA A 287 52.91 9.61 31.02
CA ALA A 287 53.30 8.90 32.22
C ALA A 287 54.79 9.07 32.54
N ARG A 288 55.66 9.00 31.52
CA ARG A 288 57.10 9.26 31.67
C ARG A 288 57.38 10.68 32.15
N LEU A 289 56.72 11.67 31.56
CA LEU A 289 56.86 13.08 31.95
C LEU A 289 56.38 13.32 33.38
N ARG A 290 55.24 12.73 33.79
CA ARG A 290 54.75 12.79 35.18
C ARG A 290 55.74 12.18 36.16
N ALA A 291 56.27 11.00 35.86
CA ALA A 291 57.27 10.35 36.72
C ALA A 291 58.57 11.17 36.83
N TRP A 292 58.98 11.83 35.75
CA TRP A 292 60.12 12.75 35.74
C TRP A 292 59.87 13.99 36.61
N ILE A 293 58.70 14.62 36.48
CA ILE A 293 58.29 15.75 37.33
C ILE A 293 58.29 15.33 38.82
N ASP A 294 57.70 14.18 39.16
CA ASP A 294 57.69 13.67 40.53
C ASP A 294 59.09 13.41 41.08
N SER A 295 60.01 12.96 40.23
CA SER A 295 61.43 12.78 40.60
C SER A 295 62.08 14.11 40.98
N ILE A 296 61.85 15.16 40.18
CA ILE A 296 62.35 16.52 40.45
C ILE A 296 61.77 17.07 41.75
N LEU A 297 60.45 16.95 41.94
CA LEU A 297 59.77 17.43 43.16
C LEU A 297 60.29 16.70 44.41
N ARG A 298 60.54 15.39 44.32
CA ARG A 298 61.19 14.62 45.40
C ARG A 298 62.60 15.11 45.68
N ALA A 299 63.44 15.32 44.67
CA ALA A 299 64.79 15.86 44.86
C ALA A 299 64.77 17.25 45.55
N HIS A 300 63.83 18.11 45.18
CA HIS A 300 63.68 19.45 45.76
C HIS A 300 63.22 19.42 47.24
N THR A 301 62.31 18.51 47.59
CA THR A 301 61.85 18.35 48.98
C THR A 301 62.92 17.78 49.91
N TYR A 302 63.86 16.98 49.40
CA TYR A 302 65.02 16.52 50.18
C TYR A 302 66.02 17.64 50.52
N HIS A 303 66.15 18.67 49.67
CA HIS A 303 67.03 19.82 49.92
C HIS A 303 66.47 20.87 50.88
N HIS A 304 65.20 20.78 51.26
CA HIS A 304 64.53 21.72 52.16
C HIS A 304 64.20 21.14 53.56
N ARG A 305 64.80 20.02 53.97
CA ARG A 305 64.70 19.58 55.38
C ARG A 305 65.50 20.55 56.27
N PRO A 306 64.85 21.28 57.21
CA PRO A 306 65.59 22.08 58.18
C PRO A 306 66.31 21.14 59.15
N TYR A 307 67.60 21.40 59.37
CA TYR A 307 68.38 20.83 60.48
C TYR A 307 67.91 21.42 61.81
#